data_AF-B0L913-F1
#
_entry.id   AF-B0L913-F1
#
_cell.length_a   1.000
_cell.length_b   1.000
_cell.length_c   1.000
_cell.angle_alpha   90.00
_cell.angle_beta   90.00
_cell.angle_gamma   90.00
#
_symmetry.space_group_name_H-M   'P 1'
#
loop_
_entity.id
_entity.type
_entity.pdbx_description
1 polymer ?
#
loop_
_entity_poly.entity_id
_entity_poly.type
_entity_poly.pdbx_seq_one_letter_code
_entity_poly.pdbx_strand_id
1 'polypeptide(L)'
;LVLDTEVYSNTGGQASKSTPTGAVAQFAASGKAMAKKDLGMMAMAYGNVYVANVALSNPGQVVKAFIEAEAYDGPSLIIAYAHC
;
A
#
# COMPACT_ATOMS: atom_id res chain seq x y z
N LEU A 1 -4.95 -7.96 3.16
CA LEU A 1 -3.74 -7.76 2.33
C LEU A 1 -4.06 -6.79 1.20
N VAL A 2 -3.25 -5.74 1.05
CA VAL A 2 -3.33 -4.79 -0.07
C VAL A 2 -2.06 -4.93 -0.90
N LEU A 3 -2.21 -5.26 -2.17
CA LEU A 3 -1.10 -5.26 -3.14
C LEU A 3 -1.08 -3.88 -3.79
N ASP A 4 -0.15 -3.03 -3.35
CA ASP A 4 -0.05 -1.66 -3.82
C ASP A 4 0.92 -1.57 -5.01
N THR A 5 0.33 -1.57 -6.21
CA THR A 5 1.03 -1.31 -7.47
C THR A 5 1.08 0.16 -7.83
N GLU A 6 0.55 1.03 -6.96
CA GLU A 6 0.50 2.49 -7.13
C GLU A 6 -0.36 3.00 -8.30
N VAL A 7 -0.97 2.10 -9.08
CA VAL A 7 -1.84 2.41 -10.23
C VAL A 7 -2.96 1.37 -10.35
N TYR A 8 -3.93 1.59 -11.23
CA TYR A 8 -4.86 0.53 -11.64
C TYR A 8 -4.24 -0.32 -12.73
N SER A 9 -3.46 -1.32 -12.32
CA SER A 9 -2.66 -2.16 -13.22
C SER A 9 -3.51 -2.89 -14.27
N ASN A 10 -4.60 -3.54 -13.86
CA ASN A 10 -5.41 -4.39 -14.76
C ASN A 10 -6.06 -3.62 -15.92
N THR A 11 -6.44 -2.36 -15.71
CA THR A 11 -7.17 -1.55 -16.70
C THR A 11 -6.26 -0.63 -17.53
N GLY A 12 -4.94 -0.82 -17.47
CA GLY A 12 -3.98 -0.10 -18.32
C GLY A 12 -3.27 1.07 -17.64
N GLY A 13 -3.23 1.12 -16.30
CA GLY A 13 -2.41 2.06 -15.55
C GLY A 13 -3.05 3.43 -15.35
N GLN A 14 -4.30 3.46 -14.89
CA GLN A 14 -4.94 4.69 -14.42
C GLN A 14 -4.36 5.15 -13.08
N ALA A 15 -4.34 6.47 -12.87
CA ALA A 15 -3.99 7.09 -11.61
C ALA A 15 -4.97 6.65 -10.51
N SER A 16 -4.42 6.42 -9.32
CA SER A 16 -5.14 6.02 -8.12
C SER A 16 -4.82 7.00 -6.97
N LYS A 17 -5.46 6.82 -5.81
CA LYS A 17 -5.06 7.55 -4.59
C LYS A 17 -3.71 7.07 -4.03
N SER A 18 -3.23 5.89 -4.44
CA SER A 18 -1.91 5.36 -4.07
C SER A 18 -0.78 5.79 -5.02
N THR A 19 -1.10 6.40 -6.17
CA THR A 19 -0.10 6.97 -7.09
C THR A 19 0.74 8.06 -6.38
N PRO A 20 2.08 8.05 -6.47
CA PRO A 20 2.95 9.07 -5.90
C PRO A 20 2.78 10.44 -6.56
N THR A 21 3.24 11.50 -5.87
CA THR A 21 3.33 12.84 -6.48
C THR A 21 4.25 12.80 -7.71
N GLY A 22 3.83 13.43 -8.80
CA GLY A 22 4.61 13.53 -10.02
C GLY A 22 4.61 12.28 -10.90
N ALA A 23 4.10 11.14 -10.42
CA ALA A 23 3.99 9.93 -11.23
C ALA A 23 2.93 10.12 -12.34
N VAL A 24 3.30 9.72 -13.57
CA VAL A 24 2.46 9.80 -14.76
C VAL A 24 1.67 8.51 -14.93
N ALA A 25 0.36 8.64 -15.09
CA ALA A 25 -0.58 7.54 -15.30
C ALA A 25 -1.79 8.05 -16.10
N GLN A 26 -2.69 7.19 -16.58
CA GLN A 26 -3.92 7.69 -17.22
C GLN A 26 -4.72 8.53 -16.22
N PHE A 27 -5.32 9.63 -16.67
CA PHE A 27 -5.93 10.67 -15.83
C PHE A 27 -4.95 11.50 -14.97
N ALA A 28 -3.64 11.29 -15.12
CA ALA A 28 -2.57 12.08 -14.53
C ALA A 28 -1.42 12.29 -15.53
N ALA A 29 -1.75 12.76 -16.74
CA ALA A 29 -0.77 12.90 -17.84
C ALA A 29 0.36 13.89 -17.52
N SER A 30 0.07 14.96 -16.77
CA SER A 30 1.07 15.92 -16.28
C SER A 30 1.69 15.53 -14.93
N GLY A 31 1.52 14.26 -14.52
CA GLY A 31 1.86 13.78 -13.19
C GLY A 31 0.76 14.07 -12.16
N LYS A 32 0.66 13.21 -11.13
CA LYS A 32 -0.31 13.43 -10.05
C LYS A 32 0.13 14.57 -9.13
N ALA A 33 -0.72 15.59 -8.98
CA ALA A 33 -0.42 16.77 -8.16
C ALA A 33 -0.43 16.49 -6.64
N MET A 34 -1.31 15.59 -6.19
CA MET A 34 -1.46 15.28 -4.76
C MET A 34 -0.53 14.16 -4.30
N ALA A 35 -0.11 14.22 -3.03
CA ALA A 35 0.63 13.14 -2.38
C ALA A 35 -0.14 11.81 -2.36
N LYS A 36 0.62 10.72 -2.23
CA LYS A 36 0.08 9.38 -1.99
C LYS A 36 -0.75 9.40 -0.70
N LYS A 37 -1.95 8.83 -0.74
CA LYS A 37 -2.77 8.64 0.46
C LYS A 37 -2.08 7.65 1.39
N ASP A 38 -1.78 8.06 2.61
CA ASP A 38 -1.23 7.16 3.63
C ASP A 38 -2.34 6.33 4.28
N LEU A 39 -2.67 5.20 3.65
CA LEU A 39 -3.67 4.26 4.16
C LEU A 39 -3.24 3.64 5.50
N GLY A 40 -1.94 3.41 5.68
CA GLY A 40 -1.39 2.82 6.91
C GLY A 40 -1.58 3.75 8.10
N MET A 41 -1.22 5.03 7.96
CA MET A 41 -1.41 6.03 9.01
C MET A 41 -2.89 6.22 9.38
N MET A 42 -3.78 6.19 8.39
CA MET A 42 -5.23 6.24 8.66
C MET A 42 -5.73 5.02 9.44
N ALA A 43 -5.20 3.82 9.16
CA ALA A 43 -5.57 2.61 9.88
C ALA A 43 -5.01 2.59 11.31
N MET A 44 -3.78 3.10 11.51
CA MET A 44 -3.17 3.21 12.83
C MET A 44 -3.97 4.12 13.78
N ALA A 45 -4.67 5.13 13.24
CA ALA A 45 -5.48 6.06 14.04
C ALA A 45 -6.63 5.39 14.80
N TYR A 46 -7.07 4.19 14.42
CA TYR A 46 -8.07 3.43 15.18
C TYR A 46 -7.53 2.84 16.49
N GLY A 47 -6.21 2.69 16.63
CA GLY A 47 -5.55 2.22 17.86
C GLY A 47 -5.64 0.72 18.15
N ASN A 48 -6.50 -0.02 17.44
CA ASN A 48 -6.71 -1.47 17.60
C ASN A 48 -6.57 -2.25 16.28
N VAL A 49 -5.78 -1.72 15.34
CA VAL A 49 -5.51 -2.35 14.05
C VAL A 49 -4.01 -2.65 13.96
N TYR A 50 -3.64 -3.89 13.70
CA TYR A 50 -2.26 -4.22 13.33
C TYR A 50 -2.00 -3.70 11.93
N VAL A 51 -0.98 -2.87 11.75
CA VAL A 51 -0.64 -2.27 10.45
C VAL A 51 0.82 -2.53 10.12
N ALA A 52 1.09 -3.07 8.92
CA ALA A 52 2.43 -3.27 8.42
C ALA A 52 2.55 -2.85 6.95
N ASN A 53 3.58 -2.04 6.65
CA ASN A 53 4.04 -1.83 5.29
C ASN A 53 5.22 -2.77 5.02
N VAL A 54 5.17 -3.49 3.90
CA VAL A 54 6.15 -4.52 3.55
C VAL A 54 6.60 -4.40 2.10
N ALA A 55 7.80 -4.86 1.80
CA ALA A 55 8.32 -5.00 0.45
C ALA A 55 9.17 -6.27 0.34
N LEU A 56 9.04 -7.01 -0.77
CA LEU A 56 9.80 -8.25 -1.00
C LEU A 56 11.32 -8.05 -1.10
N SER A 57 11.80 -6.80 -1.17
CA SER A 57 13.22 -6.47 -1.00
C SER A 57 13.76 -6.79 0.40
N ASN A 58 12.88 -6.95 1.40
CA ASN A 58 13.22 -7.46 2.73
C ASN A 58 12.31 -8.66 3.12
N PRO A 59 12.60 -9.87 2.60
CA PRO A 59 11.76 -11.05 2.82
C PRO A 59 11.61 -11.44 4.30
N GLY A 60 12.64 -11.22 5.11
CA GLY A 60 12.59 -11.52 6.55
C GLY A 60 11.55 -10.68 7.29
N GLN A 61 11.48 -9.38 6.96
CA GLN A 61 10.45 -8.50 7.52
C GLN A 61 9.06 -8.83 6.99
N VAL A 62 8.94 -9.22 5.72
CA VAL A 62 7.65 -9.68 5.14
C VAL A 62 7.12 -10.88 5.91
N VAL A 63 7.92 -11.94 6.06
CA VAL A 63 7.50 -13.15 6.79
C VAL A 63 7.10 -12.83 8.22
N LYS A 64 7.92 -12.03 8.92
CA LYS A 64 7.61 -11.57 10.28
C LYS A 64 6.26 -10.85 10.34
N ALA A 65 6.03 -9.89 9.44
CA ALA A 65 4.80 -9.09 9.43
C ALA A 65 3.56 -9.95 9.15
N PHE A 66 3.66 -10.98 8.31
CA PHE A 66 2.56 -11.91 8.07
C PHE A 66 2.26 -12.79 9.30
N ILE A 67 3.29 -13.28 10.00
CA ILE A 67 3.12 -14.07 11.22
C ILE A 67 2.47 -13.22 12.33
N GLU A 68 2.97 -12.01 12.56
CA GLU A 68 2.42 -11.09 13.57
C GLU A 68 1.00 -10.66 13.25
N ALA A 69 0.69 -10.38 11.97
CA ALA A 69 -0.65 -10.00 11.52
C ALA A 69 -1.69 -11.12 11.67
N GLU A 70 -1.30 -12.37 11.42
CA GLU A 70 -2.20 -13.53 11.51
C GLU A 70 -2.46 -13.93 12.96
N ALA A 71 -1.44 -13.82 13.82
CA ALA A 71 -1.56 -14.10 15.25
C ALA A 71 -2.26 -12.98 16.05
N TYR A 72 -2.48 -11.80 15.47
CA TYR A 72 -3.14 -10.69 16.13
C TYR A 72 -4.65 -10.96 16.30
N ASP A 73 -5.15 -10.96 17.54
CA ASP A 73 -6.58 -11.09 17.86
C ASP A 73 -7.34 -9.79 17.58
N GLY A 74 -7.44 -9.46 16.30
CA GLY A 74 -8.05 -8.22 15.83
C GLY A 74 -7.86 -7.99 14.33
N PRO A 75 -8.27 -6.82 13.82
CA PRO A 75 -8.10 -6.47 12.42
C PRO A 75 -6.63 -6.23 12.07
N SER A 76 -6.20 -6.80 10.95
CA SER A 76 -4.84 -6.67 10.42
C SER A 76 -4.82 -6.14 8.99
N LEU A 77 -3.95 -5.15 8.75
CA LEU A 77 -3.71 -4.53 7.44
C LEU A 77 -2.23 -4.64 7.06
N ILE A 78 -1.95 -5.46 6.06
CA ILE A 78 -0.65 -5.51 5.39
C ILE A 78 -0.75 -4.78 4.05
N ILE A 79 0.08 -3.75 3.85
CA ILE A 79 0.25 -3.05 2.57
C ILE A 79 1.59 -3.47 1.98
N ALA A 80 1.53 -4.26 0.92
CA ALA A 80 2.70 -4.80 0.25
C ALA A 80 2.97 -4.03 -1.04
N TYR A 81 4.17 -3.46 -1.16
CA TYR A 81 4.63 -2.88 -2.42
C TYR A 81 4.78 -3.98 -3.48
N ALA A 82 4.07 -3.82 -4.60
CA ALA A 82 4.03 -4.78 -5.69
C ALA A 82 4.47 -4.09 -7.00
N HIS A 83 5.64 -4.44 -7.53
CA HIS A 83 6.08 -3.94 -8.83
C HIS A 83 5.09 -4.36 -9.93
N CYS A 84 4.79 -3.44 -10.85
CA CYS A 84 3.94 -3.63 -12.03
C CYS A 84 4.61 -3.00 -13.26
#